data_AF-V5HXY9-F1
#
_entry.id   AF-V5HXY9-F1
#
_cell.length_a   1.000
_cell.length_b   1.000
_cell.length_c   1.000
_cell.angle_alpha   90.00
_cell.angle_beta   90.00
_cell.angle_gamma   90.00
#
_symmetry.space_group_name_H-M   'P 1'
#
loop_
_entity.id
_entity.type
_entity.pdbx_description
1 polymer ?
#
loop_
_entity_poly.entity_id
_entity_poly.type
_entity_poly.pdbx_seq_one_letter_code
_entity_poly.pdbx_strand_id
1 'polypeptide(L)'
;YRPVQSWMKASEAVKIIGTEHGEGFTVYIIQVSVAPYRWTAKHRYSDFKDLHDKLTASYHVDKALLPPKKLFGNQSEAFVQQRQAELEHYLQTL
;
A
#
# COMPACT_ATOMS: atom_id res chain seq x y z
N TYR A 1 -7.14 2.85 -37.38
CA TYR A 1 -6.71 3.55 -36.16
C TYR A 1 -7.93 4.19 -35.51
N ARG A 2 -8.35 3.72 -34.34
CA ARG A 2 -9.42 4.30 -33.52
C ARG A 2 -8.93 4.22 -32.07
N PRO A 3 -8.88 5.33 -31.30
CA PRO A 3 -8.43 5.25 -29.92
C PRO A 3 -9.56 4.62 -29.11
N VAL A 4 -9.39 3.34 -28.76
CA VAL A 4 -10.34 2.66 -27.86
C VAL A 4 -10.03 3.10 -26.43
N GLN A 5 -10.70 4.20 -26.07
CA GLN A 5 -11.53 4.28 -24.88
C GLN A 5 -10.87 4.31 -23.49
N SER A 6 -10.72 5.54 -23.02
CA SER A 6 -10.33 6.00 -21.67
C SER A 6 -11.36 5.73 -20.54
N TRP A 7 -12.26 4.74 -20.63
CA TRP A 7 -13.27 4.49 -19.57
C TRP A 7 -12.87 3.45 -18.52
N MET A 8 -11.70 2.80 -18.63
CA MET A 8 -11.29 1.73 -17.70
C MET A 8 -10.57 2.22 -16.43
N LYS A 9 -10.12 3.47 -16.33
CA LYS A 9 -9.44 3.95 -15.11
C LYS A 9 -10.38 4.38 -13.97
N ALA A 10 -11.68 4.52 -14.21
CA ALA A 10 -12.57 5.29 -13.34
C ALA A 10 -13.16 4.52 -12.14
N SER A 11 -12.80 3.26 -11.88
CA SER A 11 -13.46 2.49 -10.81
C SER A 11 -12.53 1.76 -9.85
N GLU A 12 -11.22 1.97 -9.96
CA GLU A 12 -10.22 1.34 -9.10
C GLU A 12 -9.78 2.30 -7.99
N ALA A 13 -9.98 1.90 -6.73
CA ALA A 13 -9.58 2.69 -5.57
C ALA A 13 -8.96 1.78 -4.50
N VAL A 14 -7.82 2.23 -3.96
CA VAL A 14 -7.09 1.56 -2.88
C VAL A 14 -6.97 2.50 -1.69
N LYS A 15 -7.36 2.03 -0.51
CA LYS A 15 -7.31 2.76 0.76
C LYS A 15 -6.87 1.86 1.89
N ILE A 16 -6.12 2.38 2.87
CA ILE A 16 -5.83 1.69 4.13
C ILE A 16 -6.83 2.15 5.17
N ILE A 17 -7.82 1.30 5.45
CA ILE A 17 -9.00 1.65 6.25
C ILE A 17 -8.83 1.40 7.75
N GLY A 18 -7.70 0.83 8.16
CA GLY A 18 -7.43 0.58 9.57
C GLY A 18 -6.16 -0.21 9.81
N THR A 19 -5.89 -0.45 11.09
CA THR A 19 -4.75 -1.25 11.55
C THR A 19 -5.18 -2.24 12.64
N GLU A 20 -4.53 -3.39 12.66
CA GLU A 20 -4.62 -4.37 13.74
C GLU A 20 -3.25 -4.50 14.40
N HIS A 21 -3.24 -4.57 15.73
CA HIS A 21 -2.02 -4.67 16.53
C HIS A 21 -1.88 -6.11 17.00
N GLY A 22 -0.83 -6.80 16.51
CA GLY A 22 -0.42 -8.10 17.01
C GLY A 22 0.71 -7.97 18.04
N GLU A 23 1.19 -9.09 18.57
CA GLU A 23 2.38 -9.10 19.43
C GLU A 23 3.63 -8.71 18.62
N GLY A 24 4.02 -7.44 18.73
CA GLY A 24 5.26 -6.91 18.14
C GLY A 24 5.17 -6.50 16.66
N PHE A 25 3.99 -6.49 16.05
CA PHE A 25 3.80 -6.01 14.68
C PHE A 25 2.45 -5.35 14.44
N THR A 26 2.43 -4.48 13.44
CA THR A 26 1.21 -3.83 12.94
C THR A 26 0.80 -4.43 11.60
N VAL A 27 -0.47 -4.76 11.47
CA VAL A 27 -1.12 -5.19 10.22
C VAL A 27 -1.95 -4.04 9.69
N TYR A 28 -1.84 -3.75 8.40
CA TYR A 28 -2.63 -2.74 7.69
C TYR A 28 -3.79 -3.43 6.95
N ILE A 29 -5.00 -2.91 7.15
CA ILE A 29 -6.20 -3.37 6.46
C ILE A 29 -6.37 -2.52 5.21
N ILE A 30 -6.04 -3.09 4.06
CA ILE A 30 -6.17 -2.43 2.76
C ILE A 30 -7.53 -2.82 2.17
N GLN A 31 -8.32 -1.84 1.78
CA GLN A 31 -9.50 -2.02 0.97
C GLN A 31 -9.17 -1.76 -0.49
N VAL A 32 -9.49 -2.73 -1.35
CA VAL A 32 -9.42 -2.59 -2.79
C VAL A 32 -10.85 -2.58 -3.33
N SER A 33 -11.14 -1.60 -4.18
CA SER A 33 -12.45 -1.44 -4.83
C SER A 33 -12.22 -1.39 -6.32
N VAL A 34 -12.82 -2.29 -7.07
CA VAL A 34 -12.79 -2.37 -8.54
C VAL A 34 -14.21 -2.71 -8.97
N ALA A 35 -14.98 -1.72 -9.45
CA ALA A 35 -16.42 -1.89 -9.60
C ALA A 35 -16.79 -3.13 -10.44
N PRO A 36 -17.74 -3.97 -9.98
CA PRO A 36 -18.56 -3.85 -8.77
C PRO A 36 -17.95 -4.46 -7.50
N TYR A 37 -16.74 -4.99 -7.57
CA TYR A 37 -16.09 -5.75 -6.51
C TYR A 37 -15.42 -4.86 -5.46
N ARG A 38 -15.45 -5.34 -4.22
CA ARG A 38 -14.73 -4.74 -3.09
C ARG A 38 -14.32 -5.84 -2.14
N TRP A 39 -13.05 -5.84 -1.75
CA TRP A 39 -12.51 -6.77 -0.76
C TRP A 39 -11.46 -6.08 0.11
N THR A 40 -11.09 -6.75 1.19
CA THR A 40 -10.01 -6.32 2.06
C THR A 40 -8.86 -7.32 2.00
N ALA A 41 -7.65 -6.79 2.11
CA ALA A 41 -6.41 -7.55 2.26
C ALA A 41 -5.69 -7.07 3.52
N LYS A 42 -4.98 -7.99 4.17
CA LYS A 42 -4.23 -7.71 5.40
C LYS A 42 -2.75 -7.89 5.13
N HIS A 43 -1.97 -6.84 5.31
CA HIS A 43 -0.54 -6.86 5.03
C HIS A 43 0.26 -6.15 6.11
N ARG A 44 1.45 -6.66 6.41
CA ARG A 44 2.44 -6.00 7.26
C ARG A 44 3.38 -5.18 6.39
N TYR A 45 4.09 -4.22 6.99
CA TYR A 45 5.11 -3.43 6.29
C TYR A 45 6.14 -4.30 5.53
N SER A 46 6.53 -5.45 6.08
CA SER A 46 7.44 -6.40 5.40
C SER A 46 6.90 -6.84 4.04
N ASP A 47 5.60 -7.02 3.92
CA ASP A 47 4.99 -7.54 2.70
C ASP A 47 5.02 -6.46 1.60
N PHE A 48 4.86 -5.18 1.96
CA PHE A 48 5.08 -4.06 1.05
C PHE A 48 6.55 -3.97 0.60
N LYS A 49 7.49 -4.20 1.52
CA LYS A 49 8.93 -4.23 1.19
C LYS A 49 9.25 -5.33 0.18
N ASP A 50 8.73 -6.53 0.40
CA ASP A 50 8.93 -7.66 -0.50
C ASP A 50 8.31 -7.42 -1.88
N LEU A 51 7.12 -6.81 -1.94
CA LEU A 51 6.51 -6.38 -3.20
C LEU A 51 7.39 -5.34 -3.91
N HIS A 52 7.82 -4.30 -3.19
CA HIS A 52 8.62 -3.23 -3.75
C HIS A 52 9.96 -3.74 -4.29
N ASP A 53 10.63 -4.64 -3.60
CA ASP A 53 11.89 -5.23 -4.05
C ASP A 53 11.72 -5.97 -5.39
N LYS A 54 10.62 -6.71 -5.57
CA LYS A 54 10.30 -7.37 -6.84
C LYS A 54 10.03 -6.35 -7.95
N LEU A 55 9.30 -5.27 -7.64
CA LEU A 55 9.00 -4.21 -8.60
C LEU A 55 10.25 -3.43 -9.01
N THR A 56 11.13 -3.08 -8.07
CA THR A 56 12.40 -2.42 -8.38
C THR A 56 13.31 -3.33 -9.20
N ALA A 57 13.36 -4.63 -8.91
CA ALA A 57 14.16 -5.59 -9.68
C ALA A 57 13.64 -5.80 -11.11
N SER A 58 12.31 -5.81 -11.30
CA SER A 58 11.69 -6.16 -12.59
C SER A 58 11.37 -4.95 -13.47
N TYR A 59 11.07 -3.80 -12.85
CA TYR A 59 10.52 -2.62 -13.51
C TYR A 59 11.23 -1.30 -13.15
N HIS A 60 12.33 -1.36 -12.39
CA HIS A 60 13.12 -0.17 -11.99
C HIS A 60 12.32 0.92 -11.27
N VAL A 61 11.30 0.53 -10.51
CA VAL A 61 10.56 1.45 -9.62
C VAL A 61 11.51 2.13 -8.64
N ASP A 62 11.35 3.44 -8.46
CA ASP A 62 12.20 4.26 -7.58
C ASP A 62 12.11 3.78 -6.13
N LYS A 63 13.28 3.56 -5.52
CA LYS A 63 13.45 3.10 -4.14
C LYS A 63 12.89 4.08 -3.11
N ALA A 64 12.79 5.37 -3.46
CA ALA A 64 12.27 6.41 -2.58
C ALA A 64 10.74 6.34 -2.41
N LEU A 65 10.03 5.57 -3.26
CA LEU A 65 8.57 5.46 -3.18
C LEU A 65 8.12 4.68 -1.95
N LEU A 66 8.89 3.68 -1.51
CA LEU A 66 8.54 2.93 -0.32
C LEU A 66 8.97 3.70 0.94
N PRO A 67 8.06 3.91 1.93
CA PRO A 67 8.41 4.58 3.18
C PRO A 67 9.53 3.83 3.93
N PRO A 68 10.50 4.53 4.54
CA PRO A 68 11.66 3.89 5.13
C PRO A 68 11.29 3.01 6.34
N LYS A 69 12.07 1.94 6.53
CA LYS A 69 11.95 1.09 7.70
C LYS A 69 12.43 1.86 8.93
N LYS A 70 11.74 1.70 10.05
CA LYS A 70 12.11 2.28 11.34
C LYS A 70 12.55 1.17 12.27
N LEU A 71 13.73 1.30 12.87
CA LEU A 71 14.40 0.26 13.65
C LEU A 71 14.07 0.29 15.15
N PHE A 72 13.50 1.40 15.66
CA PHE A 72 13.08 1.56 17.06
C PHE A 72 11.75 2.33 17.15
N GLY A 73 10.93 2.08 18.18
CA GLY A 73 9.67 2.82 18.40
C GLY A 73 8.71 2.73 17.20
N ASN A 74 8.66 1.56 16.56
CA ASN A 74 7.89 1.30 15.35
C ASN A 74 6.42 0.91 15.64
N GLN A 75 6.00 0.95 16.91
CA GLN A 75 4.64 0.62 17.37
C GLN A 75 3.97 1.80 18.08
N SER A 76 4.59 2.99 18.15
CA SER A 76 3.88 4.15 18.68
C SER A 76 2.72 4.52 17.76
N GLU A 77 1.58 4.90 18.34
CA GLU A 77 0.37 5.21 17.59
C GLU A 77 0.61 6.29 16.52
N ALA A 78 1.27 7.39 16.89
CA ALA A 78 1.63 8.47 15.97
C ALA A 78 2.46 7.97 14.77
N PHE A 79 3.36 7.02 15.01
CA PHE A 79 4.18 6.46 13.95
C PHE A 79 3.40 5.50 13.06
N VAL A 80 2.52 4.69 13.64
CA VAL A 80 1.62 3.80 12.90
C VAL A 80 0.70 4.60 11.99
N GLN A 81 0.12 5.70 12.48
CA GLN A 81 -0.74 6.61 11.70
C GLN A 81 0.03 7.28 10.56
N GLN A 82 1.22 7.82 10.83
CA GLN A 82 2.07 8.40 9.78
C GLN A 82 2.37 7.36 8.69
N ARG A 83 2.85 6.18 9.09
CA ARG A 83 3.18 5.12 8.14
C ARG A 83 1.96 4.63 7.36
N GLN A 84 0.77 4.59 7.98
CA GLN A 84 -0.47 4.25 7.30
C GLN A 84 -0.73 5.22 6.14
N ALA A 85 -0.62 6.53 6.36
CA ALA A 85 -0.80 7.53 5.31
C ALA A 85 0.25 7.40 4.20
N GLU A 86 1.51 7.19 4.56
CA GLU A 86 2.61 7.01 3.61
C GLU A 86 2.44 5.73 2.75
N LEU A 87 2.00 4.62 3.35
CA LEU A 87 1.74 3.37 2.63
C LEU A 87 0.51 3.48 1.71
N GLU A 88 -0.55 4.19 2.13
CA GLU A 88 -1.69 4.46 1.25
C GLU A 88 -1.26 5.28 0.04
N HIS A 89 -0.48 6.34 0.25
CA HIS A 89 0.05 7.15 -0.84
C HIS A 89 0.94 6.32 -1.79
N TYR A 90 1.81 5.47 -1.23
CA TYR A 90 2.61 4.54 -2.01
C TYR A 90 1.74 3.66 -2.92
N LEU A 91 0.70 3.01 -2.38
CA LEU A 91 -0.21 2.17 -3.15
C LEU A 91 -0.96 2.93 -4.26
N GLN A 92 -1.28 4.20 -4.02
CA GLN A 92 -1.95 5.07 -5.01
C GLN A 92 -1.00 5.59 -6.10
N THR A 93 0.32 5.52 -5.89
CA THR A 93 1.35 6.03 -6.81
C THR A 93 1.94 4.93 -7.70
N LEU A 94 1.86 3.67 -7.28
CA LEU A 94 2.22 2.50 -8.10
C LEU A 94 1.34 2.37 -9.35
#